data_AF-R6Q0P5-F1
#
_entry.id   AF-R6Q0P5-F1
#
_cell.length_a   1.000
_cell.length_b   1.000
_cell.length_c   1.000
_cell.angle_alpha   90.00
_cell.angle_beta   90.00
_cell.angle_gamma   90.00
#
_symmetry.space_group_name_H-M   'P 1'
#
loop_
_entity.id
_entity.type
_entity.pdbx_description
1 polymer ?
#
loop_
_entity_poly.entity_id
_entity_poly.type
_entity_poly.pdbx_seq_one_letter_code
_entity_poly.pdbx_strand_id
1 'polypeptide(L)'
;MLFCKKNSIFVTRNKQHNNIRNMMTIEEYRAAILKALLDAKNEDGTPAITAKEAEEALRGFTDDELNDGILWNTPEDVAAIILEGV
;
A
#
# COMPACT_ATOMS: atom_id res chain seq x y z
N MET A 1 -30.73 4.36 20.11
CA MET A 1 -29.74 3.95 21.13
C MET A 1 -29.44 2.48 20.92
N LEU A 2 -28.17 2.08 21.08
CA LEU A 2 -27.66 0.70 21.19
C LEU A 2 -27.61 -0.15 19.90
N PHE A 3 -26.56 0.04 19.11
CA PHE A 3 -26.03 -1.04 18.28
C PHE A 3 -25.05 -1.86 19.12
N CYS A 4 -25.55 -2.96 19.67
CA CYS A 4 -24.73 -3.96 20.32
C CYS A 4 -24.62 -5.19 19.40
N LYS A 5 -23.43 -5.79 19.43
CA LYS A 5 -23.10 -7.17 19.06
C LYS A 5 -22.65 -7.38 17.60
N LYS A 6 -21.33 -7.32 17.41
CA LYS A 6 -20.56 -8.48 16.94
C LYS A 6 -19.06 -8.29 17.17
N ASN A 7 -18.49 -9.35 17.74
CA ASN A 7 -17.13 -9.82 17.54
C ASN A 7 -16.00 -9.11 18.30
N SER A 8 -15.88 -9.53 19.56
CA SER A 8 -14.63 -9.73 20.30
C SER A 8 -13.62 -10.61 19.50
N ILE A 9 -13.07 -10.09 18.40
CA ILE A 9 -12.05 -10.78 17.57
C ILE A 9 -11.01 -9.77 17.01
N PHE A 10 -10.86 -8.58 17.59
CA PHE A 10 -9.99 -7.55 16.98
C PHE A 10 -8.54 -7.51 17.50
N VAL A 11 -8.14 -8.39 18.45
CA VAL A 11 -6.86 -8.22 19.17
C VAL A 11 -5.93 -9.44 19.11
N THR A 12 -6.27 -10.53 18.41
CA THR A 12 -5.40 -11.72 18.39
C THR A 12 -5.54 -12.54 17.11
N ARG A 13 -4.83 -12.10 16.05
CA ARG A 13 -4.46 -12.82 14.82
C ARG A 13 -3.85 -11.75 13.89
N ASN A 14 -2.55 -11.56 13.76
CA ASN A 14 -1.55 -12.55 13.38
C ASN A 14 -0.15 -12.13 13.87
N LYS A 15 0.25 -12.60 15.06
CA LYS A 15 1.65 -12.56 15.53
C LYS A 15 2.45 -13.77 15.00
N GLN A 16 2.14 -14.20 13.78
CA GLN A 16 2.71 -15.37 13.12
C GLN A 16 2.77 -15.11 11.62
N HIS A 17 3.76 -14.34 11.17
CA HIS A 17 4.23 -14.42 9.80
C HIS A 17 5.75 -14.20 9.71
N ASN A 18 6.49 -14.68 10.72
CA ASN A 18 7.91 -14.95 10.55
C ASN A 18 8.06 -16.37 10.01
N ASN A 19 7.98 -16.52 8.69
CA ASN A 19 8.86 -17.42 7.92
C ASN A 19 8.53 -17.40 6.41
N ILE A 20 9.48 -16.85 5.64
CA ILE A 20 9.70 -17.06 4.19
C ILE A 20 8.71 -16.35 3.23
N ARG A 21 8.41 -15.07 3.46
CA ARG A 21 7.85 -14.18 2.42
C ARG A 21 8.72 -12.91 2.43
N ASN A 22 9.41 -12.68 1.31
CA ASN A 22 10.39 -11.63 1.04
C ASN A 22 10.55 -10.58 2.14
N MET A 23 11.77 -10.46 2.68
CA MET A 23 12.24 -9.17 3.18
C MET A 23 12.31 -8.25 1.97
N MET A 24 11.15 -7.75 1.52
CA MET A 24 11.06 -6.82 0.42
C MET A 24 11.83 -5.60 0.89
N THR A 25 12.92 -5.31 0.21
CA THR A 25 13.70 -4.12 0.52
C THR A 25 12.84 -2.89 0.28
N ILE A 26 13.13 -1.78 0.96
CA ILE A 26 12.39 -0.51 0.78
C ILE A 26 12.35 -0.12 -0.70
N GLU A 27 13.42 -0.41 -1.43
CA GLU A 27 13.52 -0.20 -2.88
C GLU A 27 12.56 -1.07 -3.69
N GLU A 28 12.46 -2.36 -3.38
CA GLU A 28 11.49 -3.24 -4.02
C GLU A 28 10.06 -2.80 -3.71
N TYR A 29 9.77 -2.45 -2.46
CA TYR A 29 8.44 -1.98 -2.05
C TYR A 29 8.06 -0.70 -2.79
N ARG A 30 9.00 0.24 -2.90
CA ARG A 30 8.84 1.47 -3.67
C ARG A 30 8.58 1.18 -5.16
N ALA A 31 9.36 0.27 -5.74
CA ALA A 31 9.17 -0.14 -7.13
C ALA A 31 7.84 -0.88 -7.35
N ALA A 32 7.37 -1.63 -6.37
CA ALA A 32 6.09 -2.33 -6.42
C ALA A 32 4.90 -1.36 -6.32
N ILE A 33 4.96 -0.35 -5.44
CA ILE A 33 3.95 0.71 -5.40
C ILE A 33 3.93 1.46 -6.73
N LEU A 34 5.11 1.85 -7.25
CA LEU A 34 5.20 2.54 -8.53
C LEU A 34 4.62 1.70 -9.66
N LYS A 35 4.88 0.39 -9.66
CA LYS A 35 4.33 -0.54 -10.65
C LYS A 35 2.82 -0.64 -10.52
N ALA A 36 2.26 -0.73 -9.31
CA ALA A 36 0.83 -0.77 -9.08
C ALA A 36 0.15 0.54 -9.54
N LEU A 37 0.78 1.69 -9.29
CA LEU A 37 0.34 3.00 -9.79
C LEU A 37 0.33 3.06 -11.33
N LEU A 38 1.35 2.50 -11.98
CA LEU A 38 1.46 2.45 -13.44
C LEU A 38 0.54 1.43 -14.10
N ASP A 39 0.25 0.34 -13.40
CA ASP A 39 -0.69 -0.70 -13.88
C ASP A 39 -2.14 -0.26 -13.69
N ALA A 40 -2.40 0.60 -12.71
CA ALA A 40 -3.70 1.22 -12.51
C ALA A 40 -4.10 2.04 -13.74
N LYS A 41 -5.23 1.66 -14.31
CA LYS A 41 -5.86 2.31 -15.47
C LYS A 41 -7.26 2.71 -15.08
N ASN A 42 -7.64 3.89 -15.53
CA ASN A 42 -9.02 4.35 -15.42
C ASN A 42 -9.93 3.53 -16.36
N GLU A 43 -11.24 3.67 -16.18
CA GLU A 43 -12.25 3.02 -17.04
C GLU A 43 -12.08 3.38 -18.53
N ASP A 44 -11.49 4.54 -18.84
CA ASP A 44 -11.13 5.00 -20.18
C ASP A 44 -9.92 4.28 -20.81
N GLY A 45 -9.27 3.36 -20.08
CA GLY A 45 -8.07 2.64 -20.52
C GLY A 45 -6.80 3.49 -20.53
N THR A 46 -6.88 4.75 -20.10
CA THR A 46 -5.73 5.63 -19.86
C THR A 46 -5.10 5.31 -18.50
N PRO A 47 -3.77 5.46 -18.37
CA PRO A 47 -3.10 5.30 -17.07
C PRO A 47 -3.71 6.28 -16.06
N ALA A 48 -4.02 5.79 -14.85
CA ALA A 48 -4.68 6.59 -13.82
C ALA A 48 -3.79 7.74 -13.32
N ILE A 49 -2.48 7.53 -13.38
CA ILE A 49 -1.44 8.49 -13.01
C ILE A 49 -0.24 8.33 -13.94
N THR A 50 0.49 9.40 -14.20
CA THR A 50 1.73 9.31 -14.97
C THR A 50 2.89 8.80 -14.10
N ALA A 51 3.89 8.14 -14.70
CA ALA A 51 5.09 7.68 -13.98
C ALA A 51 5.74 8.78 -13.14
N LYS A 52 5.76 10.00 -13.71
CA LYS A 52 6.35 11.17 -13.06
C LYS A 52 5.58 11.59 -11.82
N GLU A 53 4.25 11.66 -11.90
CA GLU A 53 3.40 12.01 -10.75
C GLU A 53 3.47 10.93 -9.66
N ALA A 54 3.46 9.65 -10.06
CA ALA A 54 3.61 8.53 -9.15
C ALA A 54 4.97 8.55 -8.43
N GLU A 55 6.06 8.85 -9.15
CA GLU A 55 7.38 9.05 -8.56
C GLU A 55 7.44 10.27 -7.63
N GLU A 56 6.83 11.40 -8.00
CA GLU A 56 6.79 12.59 -7.14
C GLU A 56 5.99 12.33 -5.85
N ALA A 57 4.85 11.63 -5.94
CA ALA A 57 4.09 11.18 -4.78
C ALA A 57 4.92 10.24 -3.89
N LEU A 58 5.57 9.23 -4.49
CA LEU A 58 6.45 8.30 -3.77
C LEU A 58 7.70 8.95 -3.19
N ARG A 59 8.19 10.03 -3.80
CA ARG A 59 9.33 10.81 -3.30
C ARG A 59 8.96 11.69 -2.11
N GLY A 60 7.67 11.91 -1.87
CA GLY A 60 7.16 12.53 -0.66
C GLY A 60 7.28 11.66 0.60
N PHE A 61 7.37 10.33 0.43
CA PHE A 61 7.54 9.38 1.53
C PHE A 61 9.02 9.09 1.78
N THR A 62 9.40 9.11 3.05
CA THR A 62 10.75 8.71 3.48
C THR A 62 10.89 7.19 3.55
N ASP A 63 12.13 6.70 3.56
CA ASP A 63 12.42 5.27 3.67
C ASP A 63 11.88 4.67 4.99
N ASP A 64 11.91 5.40 6.10
CA ASP A 64 11.27 5.02 7.36
C ASP A 64 9.75 4.83 7.23
N GLU A 65 9.04 5.77 6.58
CA GLU A 65 7.58 5.68 6.38
C GLU A 65 7.18 4.53 5.47
N LEU A 66 7.94 4.30 4.39
CA LEU A 66 7.74 3.15 3.51
C LEU A 66 8.01 1.84 4.25
N ASN A 67 9.04 1.81 5.09
CA ASN A 67 9.41 0.62 5.87
C ASN A 67 8.33 0.25 6.91
N ASP A 68 7.74 1.23 7.60
CA ASP A 68 6.55 0.99 8.42
C ASP A 68 5.36 0.54 7.55
N GLY A 69 5.21 1.12 6.36
CA GLY A 69 4.23 0.72 5.36
C GLY A 69 4.31 -0.76 4.99
N ILE A 70 5.51 -1.33 4.80
CA ILE A 70 5.73 -2.75 4.47
C ILE A 70 5.15 -3.69 5.53
N LEU A 71 5.16 -3.27 6.80
CA LEU A 71 4.67 -4.09 7.91
C LEU A 71 3.14 -4.08 8.02
N TRP A 72 2.51 -2.99 7.60
CA TRP A 72 1.07 -2.74 7.82
C TRP A 72 0.22 -2.76 6.55
N ASN A 73 0.81 -2.53 5.38
CA ASN A 73 0.12 -2.32 4.10
C ASN A 73 0.79 -3.11 2.97
N THR A 74 0.02 -3.37 1.91
CA THR A 74 0.54 -3.91 0.64
C THR A 74 0.91 -2.75 -0.30
N PRO A 75 1.85 -2.95 -1.24
CA PRO A 75 2.19 -1.91 -2.20
C PRO A 75 0.99 -1.53 -3.09
N GLU A 76 0.07 -2.47 -3.35
CA GLU A 76 -1.18 -2.18 -4.05
C GLU A 76 -2.13 -1.29 -3.23
N ASP A 77 -2.28 -1.53 -1.93
CA ASP A 77 -3.11 -0.69 -1.04
C ASP A 77 -2.58 0.74 -0.99
N VAL A 78 -1.26 0.92 -0.85
CA VAL A 78 -0.64 2.24 -0.84
C VAL A 78 -0.82 2.94 -2.18
N ALA A 79 -0.67 2.21 -3.30
CA ALA A 79 -0.92 2.75 -4.63
C ALA A 79 -2.37 3.23 -4.78
N ALA A 80 -3.35 2.44 -4.30
CA ALA A 80 -4.76 2.81 -4.36
C ALA A 80 -5.05 4.07 -3.53
N ILE A 81 -4.45 4.21 -2.34
CA ILE A 81 -4.58 5.41 -1.50
C ILE A 81 -4.00 6.64 -2.21
N ILE A 82 -2.83 6.50 -2.86
CA ILE A 82 -2.21 7.59 -3.61
C ILE A 82 -3.09 8.01 -4.80
N LEU A 83 -3.72 7.05 -5.49
CA LEU A 83 -4.64 7.34 -6.61
C LEU A 83 -5.95 7.99 -6.15
N GLU A 84 -6.46 7.64 -4.96
CA GLU A 84 -7.65 8.29 -4.39
C GLU A 84 -7.36 9.74 -3.96
N GLY A 85 -6.10 10.05 -3.62
CA GLY A 85 -5.67 11.38 -3.17
C GLY A 85 -5.19 12.33 -4.28
N VAL A 86 -5.12 11.88 -5.54
CA VAL A 86 -4.66 12.66 -6.71
C VAL A 86 -5.80 13.40 -7.40
#